data_AF-A0A366X5F9-F1
#
_entry.id   AF-A0A366X5F9-F1
#
_cell.length_a   1.000
_cell.length_b   1.000
_cell.length_c   1.000
_cell.angle_alpha   90.00
_cell.angle_beta   90.00
_cell.angle_gamma   90.00
#
_symmetry.space_group_name_H-M   'P 1'
#
loop_
_entity.id
_entity.type
_entity.pdbx_description
1 polymer ?
#
loop_
_entity_poly.entity_id
_entity_poly.type
_entity_poly.pdbx_seq_one_letter_code
_entity_poly.pdbx_strand_id
1 'polypeptide(L)'
;MQIPEIQTTKPMNLNPNEKALKDAAIKLEATFLSEMLTAAGMGKSRSEFGGGAGEDQFASLLVRKQAESIAQAGGIGLAEMLFKSMSEATNDQ
;
A
#
# COMPACT_ATOMS: atom_id res chain seq x y z
N MET A 1 40.24 -11.82 26.10
CA MET A 1 39.19 -10.90 25.64
C MET A 1 38.28 -11.69 24.71
N GLN A 2 37.10 -12.11 25.19
CA GLN A 2 36.05 -12.65 24.31
C GLN A 2 35.49 -11.49 23.50
N ILE A 3 35.54 -11.60 22.17
CA ILE A 3 34.84 -10.68 21.27
C ILE A 3 33.36 -11.12 21.28
N PRO A 4 32.38 -10.24 21.56
CA PRO A 4 30.98 -10.62 21.54
C PRO A 4 30.53 -10.93 20.11
N GLU A 5 29.88 -12.08 19.92
CA GLU A 5 29.22 -12.44 18.67
C GLU A 5 28.10 -11.43 18.37
N ILE A 6 28.28 -10.68 17.30
CA ILE A 6 27.23 -9.85 16.69
C ILE A 6 26.18 -10.80 16.11
N GLN A 7 25.02 -10.90 16.77
CA GLN A 7 23.87 -11.62 16.23
C GLN A 7 23.42 -10.97 14.93
N THR A 8 23.85 -11.52 13.79
CA THR A 8 23.32 -11.18 12.48
C THR A 8 21.83 -11.48 12.49
N THR A 9 21.00 -10.43 12.40
CA THR A 9 19.54 -10.56 12.25
C THR A 9 19.26 -11.49 11.07
N LYS A 10 18.75 -12.68 11.38
CA LYS A 10 18.31 -13.68 10.40
C LYS A 10 17.46 -12.96 9.34
N PRO A 11 17.79 -13.06 8.04
CA PRO A 11 16.94 -12.49 7.01
C PRO A 11 15.55 -13.09 7.21
N MET A 12 14.56 -12.22 7.43
CA MET A 12 13.17 -12.61 7.63
C MET A 12 12.66 -13.17 6.31
N ASN A 13 12.89 -14.46 6.10
CA ASN A 13 12.27 -15.21 5.03
C ASN A 13 10.80 -15.36 5.39
N LEU A 14 9.98 -14.40 4.95
CA LEU A 14 8.53 -14.44 5.14
C LEU A 14 8.02 -15.75 4.56
N ASN A 15 7.22 -16.47 5.35
CA ASN A 15 6.56 -17.64 4.80
C ASN A 15 5.61 -17.19 3.65
N PRO A 16 5.29 -18.06 2.68
CA PRO A 16 4.45 -17.67 1.55
C PRO A 16 3.10 -17.05 1.95
N ASN A 17 2.55 -17.44 3.10
CA ASN A 17 1.29 -16.91 3.62
C ASN A 17 1.45 -15.48 4.17
N GLU A 18 2.52 -15.19 4.91
CA GLU A 18 2.87 -13.85 5.40
C GLU A 18 3.12 -12.89 4.24
N LYS A 19 3.80 -13.36 3.18
CA LYS A 19 3.98 -12.56 1.97
C LYS A 19 2.63 -12.24 1.32
N ALA A 20 1.76 -13.23 1.14
CA ALA A 20 0.43 -13.03 0.58
C ALA A 20 -0.42 -12.07 1.43
N LEU A 21 -0.32 -12.19 2.76
CA LEU A 21 -1.02 -11.33 3.71
C LEU A 21 -0.53 -9.88 3.63
N LYS A 22 0.80 -9.68 3.57
CA LYS A 22 1.41 -8.36 3.38
C LYS A 22 0.99 -7.74 2.05
N ASP A 23 1.01 -8.52 0.97
CA ASP A 23 0.59 -8.07 -0.36
C ASP A 23 -0.91 -7.69 -0.36
N ALA A 24 -1.75 -8.43 0.34
CA ALA A 24 -3.17 -8.10 0.52
C ALA A 24 -3.37 -6.80 1.32
N ALA A 25 -2.61 -6.61 2.40
CA ALA A 25 -2.67 -5.39 3.20
C ALA A 25 -2.24 -4.15 2.41
N ILE A 26 -1.18 -4.25 1.60
CA ILE A 26 -0.74 -3.18 0.69
C ILE A 26 -1.83 -2.85 -0.34
N LYS A 27 -2.48 -3.87 -0.93
CA LYS A 27 -3.60 -3.65 -1.86
C LYS A 27 -4.79 -2.97 -1.21
N LEU A 28 -5.07 -3.28 0.05
CA LEU A 28 -6.13 -2.62 0.80
C LEU A 28 -5.81 -1.14 1.03
N GLU A 29 -4.58 -0.84 1.48
CA GLU A 29 -4.13 0.55 1.64
C GLU A 29 -4.14 1.32 0.31
N ALA A 30 -3.71 0.71 -0.79
CA ALA A 30 -3.80 1.32 -2.11
C ALA A 30 -5.24 1.66 -2.51
N THR A 31 -6.20 0.78 -2.20
CA THR A 31 -7.62 1.03 -2.46
C THR A 31 -8.13 2.18 -1.61
N PHE A 32 -7.81 2.19 -0.31
CA PHE A 32 -8.15 3.29 0.58
C PHE A 32 -7.57 4.63 0.09
N LEU A 33 -6.29 4.66 -0.28
CA LEU A 33 -5.62 5.86 -0.79
C LEU A 33 -6.23 6.34 -2.11
N SER A 34 -6.66 5.43 -2.99
CA SER A 34 -7.35 5.79 -4.24
C SER A 34 -8.64 6.57 -3.96
N GLU A 35 -9.43 6.12 -2.97
CA GLU A 35 -10.65 6.83 -2.55
C GLU A 35 -10.32 8.18 -1.91
N MET A 36 -9.30 8.25 -1.04
CA MET A 36 -8.90 9.51 -0.40
C MET A 36 -8.38 10.53 -1.41
N LEU A 37 -7.57 10.10 -2.38
CA LEU A 37 -7.08 10.97 -3.45
C LEU A 37 -8.22 11.49 -4.32
N THR A 38 -9.16 10.62 -4.69
CA THR A 38 -10.36 11.01 -5.43
C THR A 38 -11.20 12.03 -4.64
N ALA A 39 -11.41 11.78 -3.36
CA ALA A 39 -12.13 12.69 -2.45
C ALA A 39 -11.42 14.04 -2.30
N ALA A 40 -10.09 14.05 -2.29
CA ALA A 40 -9.26 15.26 -2.29
C ALA A 40 -9.32 16.05 -3.62
N GLY A 41 -10.03 15.53 -4.62
CA GLY A 41 -10.23 16.19 -5.91
C GLY A 41 -9.20 15.79 -6.98
N MET A 42 -8.33 14.81 -6.70
CA MET A 42 -7.45 14.26 -7.73
C MET A 42 -8.27 13.59 -8.83
N GLY A 43 -7.81 13.74 -10.07
CA GLY A 43 -8.46 13.15 -11.24
C GLY A 43 -9.70 13.91 -11.73
N LYS A 44 -10.01 15.09 -11.19
CA LYS A 44 -11.00 16.00 -11.76
C LYS A 44 -10.39 16.82 -12.88
N SER A 45 -11.02 16.81 -14.06
CA SER A 45 -10.64 17.63 -15.21
C SER A 45 -10.78 19.13 -14.91
N ARG A 46 -9.84 19.95 -15.41
CA ARG A 46 -9.89 21.42 -15.24
C ARG A 46 -10.89 22.05 -16.21
N SER A 47 -11.88 22.76 -15.68
CA SER A 47 -13.03 23.32 -16.40
C SER A 47 -12.73 24.21 -17.62
N GLU A 48 -11.55 24.83 -17.71
CA GLU A 48 -11.27 25.84 -18.75
C GLU A 48 -10.40 25.36 -19.90
N PHE A 49 -9.65 24.25 -19.77
CA PHE A 49 -8.69 23.83 -20.80
C PHE A 49 -8.38 22.32 -20.86
N GLY A 50 -9.18 21.45 -20.21
CA GLY A 50 -9.03 20.00 -20.25
C GLY A 50 -10.33 19.29 -19.86
N GLY A 51 -10.49 18.03 -20.22
CA GLY A 51 -11.64 17.22 -19.81
C GLY A 51 -12.54 16.74 -20.94
N GLY A 52 -11.97 16.21 -22.02
CA GLY A 52 -12.76 15.38 -22.93
C GLY A 52 -13.18 14.08 -22.23
N ALA A 53 -14.23 13.40 -22.72
CA ALA A 53 -14.71 12.13 -22.13
C ALA A 53 -13.64 11.03 -22.00
N GLY A 54 -12.55 11.12 -22.79
CA GLY A 54 -11.39 10.24 -22.63
C GLY A 54 -10.54 10.56 -21.39
N GLU A 55 -10.36 11.83 -21.06
CA GLU A 55 -9.51 12.28 -19.95
C GLU A 55 -10.03 11.79 -18.60
N ASP A 56 -11.34 11.86 -18.37
CA ASP A 56 -11.95 11.38 -17.12
C ASP A 56 -11.71 9.88 -16.89
N GLN A 57 -11.69 9.08 -17.96
CA GLN A 57 -11.40 7.65 -17.86
C GLN A 57 -9.93 7.39 -17.50
N PHE A 58 -8.99 8.11 -18.14
CA PHE A 58 -7.57 8.01 -17.82
C PHE A 58 -7.22 8.58 -16.44
N ALA A 59 -7.94 9.61 -15.99
CA ALA A 59 -7.74 10.23 -14.69
C ALA A 59 -7.95 9.23 -13.54
N SER A 60 -9.02 8.42 -13.61
CA SER A 60 -9.28 7.37 -12.62
C SER A 60 -8.15 6.34 -12.55
N LEU A 61 -7.60 5.94 -13.70
CA LEU A 61 -6.48 5.01 -13.80
C LEU A 61 -5.19 5.60 -13.21
N LEU A 62 -4.92 6.87 -13.48
CA LEU A 62 -3.76 7.59 -12.94
C LEU A 62 -3.84 7.73 -11.42
N VAL A 63 -5.01 8.09 -10.89
CA VAL A 63 -5.22 8.17 -9.44
C VAL A 63 -4.98 6.82 -8.78
N ARG A 64 -5.52 5.74 -9.36
CA ARG A 64 -5.28 4.38 -8.86
C ARG A 64 -3.80 4.00 -8.88
N LYS A 65 -3.09 4.29 -9.98
CA LYS A 65 -1.64 4.01 -10.08
C LYS A 65 -0.80 4.82 -9.11
N GLN A 66 -1.18 6.06 -8.86
CA GLN A 66 -0.55 6.88 -7.82
C GLN A 66 -0.77 6.28 -6.44
N ALA A 67 -2.01 5.86 -6.12
CA ALA A 67 -2.33 5.22 -4.85
C ALA A 67 -1.55 3.90 -4.63
N GLU A 68 -1.47 3.05 -5.67
CA GLU A 68 -0.66 1.82 -5.65
C GLU A 68 0.83 2.13 -5.38
N SER A 69 1.37 3.17 -6.02
CA SER A 69 2.77 3.57 -5.83
C SER A 69 3.03 4.12 -4.42
N ILE A 70 2.10 4.91 -3.88
CA ILE A 70 2.19 5.44 -2.51
C ILE A 70 2.17 4.29 -1.50
N ALA A 71 1.23 3.36 -1.61
CA ALA A 71 1.14 2.20 -0.70
C ALA A 71 2.40 1.32 -0.77
N GLN A 72 2.92 1.05 -1.98
CA GLN A 72 4.15 0.27 -2.15
C GLN A 72 5.39 0.97 -1.56
N ALA A 73 5.42 2.30 -1.58
CA ALA A 73 6.49 3.11 -0.97
C ALA A 73 6.38 3.21 0.56
N GLY A 74 5.40 2.57 1.20
CA GLY A 74 5.17 2.59 2.65
C GLY A 74 3.89 3.32 3.07
N GLY A 75 3.22 4.00 2.15
CA GLY A 75 1.88 4.53 2.35
C GLY A 75 1.75 5.49 3.51
N ILE A 76 0.66 5.34 4.26
CA ILE A 76 0.39 6.03 5.51
C ILE A 76 0.54 5.08 6.72
N GLY A 77 1.04 3.86 6.49
CA GLY A 77 1.22 2.82 7.51
C GLY A 77 -0.01 1.94 7.76
N LEU A 78 -1.09 2.08 6.99
CA LEU A 78 -2.29 1.25 7.15
C LEU A 78 -2.00 -0.22 6.85
N ALA A 79 -1.23 -0.49 5.79
CA ALA A 79 -0.87 -1.85 5.40
C ALA A 79 -0.09 -2.57 6.51
N GLU A 80 0.80 -1.87 7.21
CA GLU A 80 1.58 -2.46 8.31
C GLU A 80 0.70 -2.78 9.53
N MET A 81 -0.20 -1.86 9.92
CA MET A 81 -1.14 -2.10 11.01
C MET A 81 -2.04 -3.31 10.73
N LEU A 82 -2.57 -3.40 9.51
CA LEU A 82 -3.44 -4.50 9.09
C LEU A 82 -2.69 -5.82 9.05
N PHE A 83 -1.51 -5.84 8.45
CA PHE A 83 -0.66 -7.02 8.41
C PHE A 83 -0.41 -7.55 9.83
N LYS A 84 0.00 -6.67 10.75
CA LYS A 84 0.24 -7.04 12.15
C LYS A 84 -1.01 -7.63 12.82
N SER A 85 -2.16 -6.98 12.70
CA SER A 85 -3.42 -7.46 13.30
C SER A 85 -3.86 -8.84 12.77
N MET A 86 -3.68 -9.09 11.48
CA MET A 86 -4.06 -10.37 10.85
C MET A 86 -3.05 -11.47 11.14
N SER A 87 -1.77 -11.14 11.22
CA SER A 87 -0.71 -12.07 11.61
C SER A 87 -0.87 -12.53 13.06
N GLU A 88 -1.19 -11.61 13.98
CA GLU A 88 -1.50 -11.93 15.38
C GLU A 88 -2.71 -12.87 15.48
N ALA A 89 -3.81 -12.53 14.80
CA ALA A 89 -5.03 -13.37 14.79
C ALA A 89 -4.80 -14.78 14.20
N THR A 90 -3.85 -14.93 13.27
CA THR A 90 -3.51 -16.25 12.69
C THR A 90 -2.64 -17.09 13.62
N ASN A 91 -1.86 -16.44 14.50
CA ASN A 91 -0.92 -17.12 15.39
C ASN A 91 -1.55 -17.55 16.73
N ASP A 92 -2.72 -17.00 17.07
CA ASP A 92 -3.54 -17.38 18.23
C ASP A 92 -4.53 -18.53 17.94
N GLN A 93 -4.45 -19.16 16.76
CA GLN A 93 -5.24 -20.33 16.35
C GLN A 93 -4.44 -21.63 16.50
#